data_AF-A0A094E631-F1
#
_entry.id   AF-A0A094E631-F1
#
_cell.length_a   1.000
_cell.length_b   1.000
_cell.length_c   1.000
_cell.angle_alpha   90.00
_cell.angle_beta   90.00
_cell.angle_gamma   90.00
#
_symmetry.space_group_name_H-M   'P 1'
#
loop_
_entity.id
_entity.type
_entity.pdbx_description
1 polymer ?
#
loop_
_entity_poly.entity_id
_entity_poly.type
_entity_poly.pdbx_seq_one_letter_code
_entity_poly.pdbx_strand_id
1 'polypeptide(L)' 'AVIPCLIISGVNAYSLWNEHWEHWAHREPLEERPEYPYQNVRSKNFFWGNGDKTLFWNDVVNYHKPAE' A
#
# COMPACT_ATOMS: atom_id res chain seq x y z
N ALA A 1 17.21 -13.24 -26.78
CA ALA A 1 16.81 -13.68 -25.42
C ALA A 1 15.89 -12.69 -24.70
N VAL A 2 16.10 -11.37 -24.84
CA VAL A 2 15.36 -10.35 -24.05
C VAL A 2 13.84 -10.38 -24.27
N ILE A 3 13.36 -10.34 -25.53
CA ILE A 3 11.93 -10.26 -25.82
C ILE A 3 11.14 -11.45 -25.25
N PRO A 4 11.54 -12.72 -25.48
CA PRO A 4 10.85 -13.86 -24.86
C PRO A 4 10.83 -13.82 -23.33
N CYS A 5 11.95 -13.42 -22.70
CA CYS A 5 12.01 -13.30 -21.24
C CYS A 5 11.03 -12.25 -20.71
N LEU A 6 10.95 -11.08 -21.37
CA LEU A 6 10.03 -10.01 -20.97
C LEU A 6 8.56 -10.42 -21.11
N ILE A 7 8.21 -11.18 -22.15
CA ILE A 7 6.84 -11.68 -22.34
C ILE A 7 6.47 -12.62 -21.19
N ILE A 8 7.33 -13.60 -20.89
CA ILE A 8 7.06 -14.58 -19.84
C ILE A 8 6.96 -13.88 -18.47
N SER A 9 7.88 -12.97 -18.16
CA SER A 9 7.81 -12.21 -16.90
C SER A 9 6.59 -11.29 -16.83
N GLY A 10 6.19 -10.68 -17.95
CA GLY A 10 5.04 -9.80 -18.03
C GLY A 10 3.73 -10.54 -17.77
N VAL A 11 3.56 -11.71 -18.36
CA VAL A 11 2.38 -12.57 -18.12
C VAL A 11 2.32 -13.02 -16.66
N ASN A 12 3.46 -13.45 -16.09
CA ASN A 12 3.51 -13.86 -14.70
C ASN A 12 3.18 -12.70 -13.74
N ALA A 13 3.78 -11.53 -13.95
CA ALA A 13 3.51 -10.34 -13.14
C ALA A 13 2.05 -9.89 -13.24
N TYR A 14 1.44 -10.00 -14.42
CA TYR A 14 0.02 -9.69 -14.62
C TYR A 14 -0.90 -10.63 -13.83
N SER A 15 -0.61 -11.93 -13.82
CA SER A 15 -1.37 -12.90 -13.02
C SER A 15 -1.30 -12.56 -11.54
N LEU A 16 -0.08 -12.34 -11.02
CA LEU A 16 0.16 -12.00 -9.62
C LEU A 16 -0.48 -10.66 -9.24
N TRP A 17 -0.51 -9.69 -10.15
CA TRP A 17 -1.15 -8.41 -9.94
C TRP A 17 -2.66 -8.55 -9.72
N ASN A 18 -3.33 -9.36 -10.55
CA ASN A 18 -4.77 -9.60 -10.40
C ASN A 18 -5.09 -10.34 -9.10
N GLU A 19 -4.32 -11.40 -8.78
CA GLU A 19 -4.44 -12.13 -7.51
C GLU A 19 -4.22 -11.22 -6.30
N HIS A 20 -3.24 -10.31 -6.37
CA HIS A 20 -2.97 -9.36 -5.29
C HIS A 20 -4.17 -8.44 -5.02
N TRP A 21 -4.82 -7.92 -6.07
CA TRP A 21 -5.99 -7.06 -5.93
C TRP A 21 -7.23 -7.83 -5.48
N GLU A 22 -7.42 -9.06 -5.96
CA GLU A 22 -8.50 -9.92 -5.48
C GLU A 22 -8.33 -10.26 -4.00
N HIS A 23 -7.11 -10.61 -3.57
CA HIS A 23 -6.81 -10.81 -2.15
C HIS A 23 -6.99 -9.52 -1.34
N TRP A 24 -6.59 -8.37 -1.88
CA TRP A 24 -6.79 -7.08 -1.23
C TRP A 24 -8.28 -6.75 -1.02
N ALA A 25 -9.13 -7.02 -2.01
CA ALA A 25 -10.57 -6.73 -1.95
C ALA A 25 -11.31 -7.53 -0.87
N HIS A 26 -10.80 -8.69 -0.48
CA HIS A 26 -11.38 -9.53 0.58
C HIS A 26 -10.81 -9.25 1.98
N ARG A 27 -9.86 -8.32 2.13
CA ARG A 27 -9.29 -7.96 3.43
C ARG A 27 -10.25 -7.07 4.21
N GLU A 28 -10.14 -7.13 5.53
CA GLU A 28 -10.86 -6.23 6.44
C GLU A 28 -10.60 -4.75 6.05
N PRO A 29 -11.60 -3.86 6.25
CA PRO A 29 -11.44 -2.43 6.06
C PRO A 29 -10.23 -1.87 6.82
N LEU A 30 -9.54 -0.87 6.25
CA LEU A 30 -8.33 -0.33 6.84
C LEU A 30 -8.53 0.29 8.23
N GLU A 31 -9.72 0.83 8.48
CA GLU A 31 -10.09 1.46 9.75
C GLU A 31 -10.19 0.45 10.90
N GLU A 32 -10.62 -0.78 10.57
CA GLU A 32 -10.81 -1.87 11.54
C GLU A 32 -9.49 -2.58 11.86
N ARG A 33 -8.53 -2.58 10.94
CA ARG A 33 -7.25 -3.28 11.09
C ARG A 33 -6.44 -2.68 12.26
N PRO A 34 -5.80 -3.50 13.11
CA PRO A 34 -5.04 -2.98 14.24
C PRO A 34 -3.84 -2.17 13.76
N GLU A 35 -3.65 -1.00 14.36
CA GLU A 35 -2.44 -0.19 14.18
C GLU A 35 -1.59 -0.29 15.44
N TYR A 36 -0.33 -0.69 15.27
CA TYR A 36 0.59 -0.85 16.38
C TYR A 36 1.42 0.43 16.61
N PRO A 37 1.96 0.66 17.83
CA PRO A 37 2.70 1.89 18.17
C PRO A 37 3.94 2.18 17.32
N TYR A 38 4.48 1.17 16.64
CA TYR A 38 5.64 1.29 15.74
C TYR A 38 5.24 1.57 14.29
N GLN A 39 3.95 1.54 13.95
CA GLN A 39 3.43 1.90 12.64
C GLN A 39 3.08 3.38 12.58
N ASN A 40 3.13 3.96 11.38
CA ASN A 40 2.88 5.38 11.09
C ASN A 40 3.47 6.41 12.06
N VAL A 41 4.59 6.09 12.71
CA VAL A 41 5.24 6.99 13.67
C VAL A 41 5.59 8.34 13.01
N ARG A 42 5.21 9.43 13.68
CA ARG A 42 5.54 10.81 13.30
C ARG A 42 6.12 11.57 14.49
N SER A 43 7.45 11.57 14.63
CA SER A 43 8.12 12.42 15.63
C SER A 43 8.08 13.90 15.25
N LYS A 44 7.99 14.21 13.96
CA LYS A 44 7.76 15.53 13.39
C LYS A 44 6.94 15.36 12.11
N ASN A 45 5.96 16.22 11.91
CA ASN A 45 5.15 16.24 10.69
C ASN A 45 6.02 16.57 9.47
N PHE A 46 5.63 16.03 8.31
CA PHE A 46 6.21 16.44 7.03
C PHE A 46 5.95 17.93 6.77
N PHE A 47 6.83 18.57 6.01
CA PHE A 47 6.74 20.01 5.74
C PHE A 47 5.79 20.36 4.58
N TRP A 48 5.08 19.37 4.01
CA TRP A 48 4.17 19.52 2.89
C TRP A 48 2.79 18.91 3.20
N GLY A 49 1.80 19.27 2.38
CA GLY A 49 0.44 18.75 2.50
C GLY A 49 -0.14 19.01 3.89
N ASN A 50 -0.78 17.99 4.47
CA ASN A 50 -1.29 18.02 5.85
C ASN A 50 -0.25 17.60 6.90
N GLY A 51 1.00 17.33 6.48
CA GLY A 51 2.08 16.90 7.35
C GLY A 51 2.10 15.42 7.72
N ASP A 52 1.13 14.62 7.27
CA ASP A 52 0.99 13.22 7.71
C ASP A 52 1.32 12.19 6.61
N LYS A 53 0.83 12.45 5.40
CA LYS A 53 0.95 11.55 4.25
C LYS A 53 2.31 11.69 3.55
N THR A 54 2.91 10.55 3.21
CA THR A 54 4.17 10.49 2.44
C THR A 54 3.92 10.81 0.97
N LEU A 55 5.00 10.97 0.18
CA LEU A 55 4.90 11.27 -1.26
C LEU A 55 4.15 10.22 -2.07
N PHE A 56 4.29 8.94 -1.70
CA PHE A 56 3.64 7.80 -2.36
C PHE A 56 2.55 7.18 -1.48
N TRP A 57 1.88 8.02 -0.69
CA TRP A 57 0.74 7.59 0.10
C TRP A 57 -0.48 7.30 -0.79
N ASN A 58 -1.10 6.13 -0.60
CA ASN A 58 -2.32 5.76 -1.30
C ASN A 58 -3.41 5.39 -0.29
N ASP A 59 -4.49 6.16 -0.25
CA ASP A 59 -5.62 5.98 0.68
C ASP A 59 -6.34 4.63 0.53
N VAL A 60 -6.15 3.92 -0.59
CA VAL A 60 -6.70 2.58 -0.81
C VAL A 60 -5.94 1.51 -0.01
N VAL A 61 -4.66 1.75 0.31
CA VAL A 61 -3.79 0.75 0.97
C VAL A 61 -3.10 1.26 2.23
N ASN A 62 -3.11 2.57 2.47
CA ASN A 62 -2.52 3.22 3.61
C ASN A 62 -3.59 3.97 4.40
N TYR A 63 -3.55 3.79 5.72
CA TYR A 63 -4.42 4.47 6.67
C TYR A 63 -3.61 4.74 7.94
N HIS A 64 -3.79 5.91 8.52
CA HIS A 64 -3.21 6.30 9.81
C HIS A 64 -4.37 6.60 10.74
N LYS A 65 -4.52 5.81 11.80
CA LYS A 65 -5.60 5.99 12.76
C LYS A 65 -5.42 7.33 13.48
N PRO A 66 -6.50 8.12 13.63
CA PRO A 66 -6.48 9.25 14.53
C PRO A 66 -6.12 8.78 15.95
N ALA A 67 -5.29 9.55 16.64
CA ALA A 67 -5.10 9.34 18.07
C ALA A 67 -6.46 9.56 18.79
N GLU A 68 -6.90 8.59 19.58
CA GLU A 68 -8.05 8.71 20.48
C GLU A 68 -7.84 9.76 21.57
#